data_AF-B6ZHS6-F1
#
_entry.id   AF-B6ZHS6-F1
#
_cell.length_a   1.000
_cell.length_b   1.000
_cell.length_c   1.000
_cell.angle_alpha   90.00
_cell.angle_beta   90.00
_cell.angle_gamma   90.00
#
_symmetry.space_group_name_H-M   'P 1'
#
loop_
_entity.id
_entity.type
_entity.pdbx_description
1 polymer ?
#
loop_
_entity_poly.entity_id
_entity_poly.type
_entity_poly.pdbx_seq_one_letter_code
_entity_poly.pdbx_strand_id
1 'polypeptide(L)' 'GWNRIIVEKPFGRDLQSSDRLSNHISSLFREDQIYRVDHYLGKEMVQNLMVL' A
#
# COMPACT_ATOMS: atom_id res chain seq x y z
N GLY A 1 18.31 -2.10 12.93
CA GLY A 1 17.73 -2.83 11.79
C GLY A 1 16.50 -2.09 11.29
N TRP A 2 15.95 -2.49 10.14
CA TRP A 2 14.71 -1.92 9.59
C TRP A 2 13.66 -3.01 9.47
N ASN A 3 12.40 -2.64 9.74
CA ASN A 3 11.25 -3.53 9.62
C ASN A 3 10.29 -2.91 8.59
N ARG A 4 9.88 -3.68 7.58
CA ARG A 4 8.92 -3.29 6.55
C ARG A 4 7.91 -4.40 6.39
N ILE A 5 6.67 -4.03 6.07
CA ILE A 5 5.58 -4.96 5.80
C ILE A 5 5.04 -4.76 4.39
N ILE A 6 4.63 -5.87 3.77
CA ILE A 6 3.97 -5.89 2.48
C ILE A 6 2.50 -6.26 2.72
N VAL A 7 1.58 -5.46 2.21
CA VAL A 7 0.13 -5.66 2.37
C VAL A 7 -0.49 -5.85 0.99
N GLU A 8 -1.18 -6.97 0.81
CA GLU A 8 -1.92 -7.30 -0.41
C GLU A 8 -3.39 -6.87 -0.31
N LYS A 9 -4.01 -6.65 -1.47
CA LYS A 9 -5.45 -6.36 -1.59
C LYS A 9 -6.31 -7.54 -1.08
N PRO A 10 -7.54 -7.29 -0.60
CA PRO A 10 -8.28 -6.02 -0.60
C PRO A 10 -7.94 -5.11 0.60
N PHE A 11 -7.79 -3.80 0.34
CA PHE A 11 -7.53 -2.78 1.37
C PHE A 11 -8.81 -2.22 2.00
N GLY A 12 -9.82 -3.06 2.19
CA GLY A 12 -11.20 -2.65 2.44
C GLY A 12 -12.10 -2.90 1.23
N ARG A 13 -13.42 -2.85 1.45
CA ARG A 13 -14.46 -3.00 0.42
C ARG A 13 -15.26 -1.72 0.18
N ASP A 14 -15.08 -0.74 1.05
CA ASP A 14 -15.67 0.59 1.06
C ASP A 14 -14.76 1.54 1.86
N LEU A 15 -15.10 2.83 1.89
CA LEU A 15 -14.33 3.83 2.62
C LEU A 15 -14.19 3.47 4.11
N GLN A 16 -15.29 3.09 4.77
CA GLN A 16 -15.29 2.81 6.21
C GLN A 16 -14.41 1.60 6.59
N SER A 17 -14.41 0.53 5.80
CA SER A 17 -13.57 -0.64 6.01
C SER A 17 -12.11 -0.36 5.66
N SER A 18 -11.84 0.48 4.67
CA SER A 18 -10.48 0.94 4.33
C SER A 18 -9.87 1.82 5.42
N ASP A 19 -10.65 2.75 5.97
CA ASP A 19 -10.22 3.62 7.07
C ASP A 19 -9.92 2.80 8.32
N ARG A 20 -10.78 1.82 8.66
CA ARG A 20 -10.54 0.92 9.79
C ARG A 20 -9.25 0.13 9.64
N LEU A 21 -9.00 -0.43 8.45
CA LEU A 21 -7.77 -1.16 8.17
C LEU A 21 -6.55 -0.24 8.27
N SER A 22 -6.61 0.93 7.65
CA SER A 22 -5.50 1.89 7.63
C SER A 22 -5.17 2.38 9.03
N ASN A 23 -6.17 2.79 9.81
CA ASN A 23 -5.98 3.24 11.19
C ASN A 23 -5.37 2.14 12.08
N HIS A 24 -5.80 0.89 11.89
CA HIS A 24 -5.22 -0.23 12.63
C HIS A 24 -3.74 -0.44 12.28
N ILE A 25 -3.40 -0.50 10.98
CA ILE A 25 -2.01 -0.71 10.55
C ILE A 25 -1.12 0.46 10.97
N SER A 26 -1.57 1.71 10.78
CA SER A 26 -0.80 2.91 11.14
C SER A 26 -0.59 3.08 12.65
N SER A 27 -1.38 2.39 13.48
CA SER A 27 -1.12 2.33 14.94
C SER A 27 0.05 1.40 15.32
N LEU A 28 0.45 0.51 14.40
CA LEU A 28 1.50 -0.49 14.62
C LEU A 28 2.78 -0.18 13.84
N PHE A 29 2.65 0.44 12.67
CA PHE A 29 3.74 0.73 11.75
C PHE A 29 3.70 2.19 11.30
N ARG A 30 4.88 2.79 11.13
CA ARG A 30 4.98 4.10 10.45
C ARG A 30 4.77 3.91 8.95
N GLU A 31 4.35 4.97 8.27
CA GLU A 31 4.02 4.91 6.83
C GLU A 31 5.22 4.49 5.96
N ASP A 32 6.45 4.87 6.32
CA ASP A 32 7.69 4.47 5.64
C ASP A 32 8.00 2.97 5.75
N GLN A 33 7.26 2.25 6.58
CA GLN A 33 7.38 0.81 6.79
C GLN A 33 6.29 0.01 6.07
N ILE A 34 5.28 0.68 5.49
CA ILE A 34 4.09 0.03 4.92
C ILE A 34 4.16 0.10 3.39
N TYR A 35 4.21 -1.06 2.74
CA TYR A 35 4.16 -1.18 1.28
C TYR A 35 2.87 -1.89 0.86
N ARG A 36 1.89 -1.12 0.39
CA ARG A 36 0.63 -1.65 -0.16
C ARG A 36 0.85 -1.98 -1.64
N VAL A 37 0.66 -3.26 -2.00
CA VAL A 37 0.94 -3.72 -3.37
C VAL A 37 -0.24 -3.44 -4.29
N ASP A 38 0.03 -2.70 -5.36
CA ASP A 38 -0.79 -2.72 -6.56
C ASP A 38 0.04 -3.22 -7.74
N HIS A 39 -0.26 -4.43 -8.20
CA HIS A 39 0.42 -5.09 -9.32
C HIS A 39 0.42 -4.28 -10.64
N TYR A 40 -0.47 -3.31 -10.83
CA TYR A 40 -0.42 -2.44 -12.02
C TYR A 40 0.79 -1.51 -12.00
N LEU A 41 1.20 -1.02 -10.82
CA LEU A 41 2.37 -0.14 -10.67
C LEU A 41 3.69 -0.83 -11.00
N GLY A 42 3.71 -2.17 -11.01
CA GLY A 42 4.86 -2.99 -11.41
C GLY A 42 4.97 -3.24 -12.91
N LYS A 43 3.98 -2.84 -13.72
CA LYS A 43 4.02 -3.06 -15.18
C LYS A 43 4.93 -2.03 -15.84
N GLU A 44 5.82 -2.47 -16.73
CA GLU A 44 6.80 -1.61 -17.43
C GLU A 44 6.15 -0.39 -18.10
N MET A 45 5.04 -0.59 -18.81
CA MET A 45 4.30 0.49 -19.47
C MET A 45 3.77 1.53 -18.49
N VAL A 46 3.37 1.13 -17.28
CA VAL A 46 2.86 2.04 -16.24
C VAL A 46 4.01 2.83 -15.63
N GLN A 47 5.17 2.21 -15.40
CA GLN A 47 6.36 2.92 -14.90
C GLN A 47 6.88 3.95 -15.90
N ASN A 48 6.80 3.64 -17.20
CA ASN A 48 7.21 4.56 -18.27
C ASN A 48 6.36 5.84 -18.32
N LEU A 49 5.12 5.84 -17.79
CA LEU A 49 4.29 7.05 -17.73
C LEU A 49 4.89 8.17 -16.86
N MET A 50 5.79 7.85 -15.93
CA MET A 50 6.44 8.84 -15.05
C MET A 50 7.75 9.40 -15.64
N VAL A 51 8.26 8.81 -16.73
CA VAL A 51 9.54 9.18 -17.34
C VAL A 51 9.32 10.07 -18.58
N LEU A 52 8.16 9.96 -19.21
CA LEU A 52 7.70 10.81 -20.32
C LEU A 52 7.35 12.23 -19.83
#